data_AF-A0A661FVC1-F1
#
_entry.id   AF-A0A661FVC1-F1
#
_cell.length_a   1.000
_cell.length_b   1.000
_cell.length_c   1.000
_cell.angle_alpha   90.00
_cell.angle_beta   90.00
_cell.angle_gamma   90.00
#
_symmetry.space_group_name_H-M   'P 1'
#
loop_
_entity.id
_entity.type
_entity.pdbx_description
1 polymer ?
#
loop_
_entity_poly.entity_id
_entity_poly.type
_entity_poly.pdbx_seq_one_letter_code
_entity_poly.pdbx_strand_id
1 'polypeptide(L)' 'LDGSTEDGDPRLLLQIFSANLVGPVFFEFIQRKKDEGFGEGNFKALFESIERDQIARGVVGENEAA' A
#
# COMPACT_ATOMS: atom_id res chain seq x y z
N LEU A 1 -3.56 7.41 -8.08
CA LEU A 1 -2.44 8.32 -8.33
C LEU A 1 -2.62 9.43 -7.33
N ASP A 2 -1.84 9.42 -6.25
CA ASP A 2 -1.92 10.45 -5.22
C ASP A 2 -1.05 11.63 -5.68
N GLY A 3 -1.62 12.83 -5.70
CA GLY A 3 -0.95 14.00 -6.24
C GLY A 3 -1.85 15.23 -6.29
N SER A 4 -1.32 16.36 -5.82
CA SER A 4 -1.94 17.66 -5.98
C SER A 4 -1.34 18.39 -7.18
N THR A 5 -2.20 19.06 -7.95
CA THR A 5 -1.81 19.98 -9.03
C THR A 5 -2.14 21.41 -8.60
N GLU A 6 -1.65 21.85 -7.46
CA GLU A 6 -1.65 23.29 -7.16
C GLU A 6 -0.56 23.96 -8.03
N ASP A 7 -0.95 25.03 -8.72
CA ASP A 7 -0.07 25.90 -9.52
C ASP A 7 0.62 25.29 -10.76
N GLY A 8 0.09 24.18 -11.29
CA GLY A 8 0.61 23.59 -12.53
C GLY A 8 1.94 22.85 -12.37
N ASP A 9 2.40 22.64 -11.13
CA ASP A 9 3.55 21.81 -10.83
C ASP A 9 3.09 20.46 -10.25
N PRO A 10 3.05 19.38 -11.05
CA PRO A 10 2.51 18.11 -10.60
C PRO A 10 3.38 17.50 -9.50
N ARG A 11 2.83 17.42 -8.30
CA ARG A 11 3.37 16.62 -7.20
C ARG A 11 2.84 15.21 -7.36
N LEU A 12 3.74 14.24 -7.57
CA LEU A 12 3.36 12.86 -7.82
C LEU A 12 4.11 11.93 -6.88
N LEU A 13 3.36 11.01 -6.28
CA LEU A 13 3.89 9.91 -5.50
C LEU A 13 3.50 8.59 -6.15
N LEU A 14 4.51 7.86 -6.67
CA LEU A 14 4.32 6.52 -7.24
C LEU A 14 4.89 5.50 -6.26
N GLN A 15 4.06 4.55 -5.84
CA GLN A 15 4.42 3.47 -4.92
C GLN A 15 4.03 2.13 -5.54
N ILE A 16 4.91 1.15 -5.44
CA ILE A 16 4.63 -0.25 -5.77
C ILE A 16 5.27 -1.15 -4.70
N PHE A 17 4.54 -2.20 -4.31
CA PHE A 17 4.97 -3.14 -3.27
C PHE A 17 5.31 -4.48 -3.90
N SER A 18 6.38 -5.12 -3.41
CA SER A 18 6.69 -6.50 -3.77
C SER A 18 5.74 -7.48 -3.07
N ALA A 19 5.68 -8.71 -3.56
CA ALA A 19 5.21 -9.81 -2.74
C ALA A 19 6.15 -10.03 -1.53
N ASN A 20 5.74 -10.88 -0.59
CA ASN A 20 6.58 -11.30 0.53
C ASN A 20 7.81 -12.07 0.01
N LEU A 21 9.02 -11.54 0.22
CA LEU A 21 10.26 -12.13 -0.27
C LEU A 21 11.08 -12.83 0.82
N VAL A 22 10.95 -12.41 2.09
CA VAL A 22 11.64 -13.01 3.23
C VAL A 22 10.66 -13.18 4.39
N GLY A 23 10.03 -14.34 4.49
CA GLY A 23 8.99 -14.57 5.51
C GLY A 23 7.82 -13.58 5.35
N PRO A 24 7.41 -12.83 6.39
CA PRO A 24 6.38 -11.79 6.27
C PRO A 24 6.90 -10.47 5.70
N VAL A 25 8.21 -10.35 5.39
CA VAL A 25 8.83 -9.10 4.93
C VAL A 25 8.60 -8.90 3.42
N PHE A 26 8.14 -7.72 3.06
CA PHE A 26 8.04 -7.21 1.69
C PHE A 26 8.82 -5.90 1.55
N PHE A 27 9.04 -5.47 0.32
CA PHE A 27 9.74 -4.23 0.01
C PHE A 27 8.81 -3.25 -0.71
N GLU A 28 9.04 -1.97 -0.46
CA GLU A 28 8.39 -0.88 -1.16
C GLU A 28 9.37 -0.22 -2.12
N PHE A 29 8.91 0.05 -3.35
CA PHE A 29 9.61 0.89 -4.30
C PHE A 29 8.81 2.19 -4.47
N ILE A 30 9.44 3.30 -4.09
CA ILE A 30 8.81 4.62 -4.06
C ILE A 30 9.56 5.59 -4.98
N GLN A 31 8.82 6.28 -5.84
CA GLN A 31 9.32 7.38 -6.65
C GLN A 31 8.59 8.66 -6.30
N ARG A 32 9.35 9.65 -5.82
CA ARG A 32 8.87 10.98 -5.45
C ARG A 32 9.16 11.96 -6.57
N LYS A 33 8.14 12.66 -7.04
CA LYS A 33 8.30 13.86 -7.87
C LYS A 33 7.71 15.04 -7.12
N LYS A 34 8.57 15.76 -6.40
CA LYS A 34 8.22 16.96 -5.63
C LYS A 34 7.16 16.75 -4.54
N ASP A 35 6.92 15.49 -4.18
CA ASP A 35 6.01 15.08 -3.12
C ASP A 35 6.83 14.44 -1.98
N GLU A 36 6.81 15.09 -0.81
CA GLU A 36 7.45 14.60 0.43
C GLU A 36 6.43 13.95 1.38
N GLY A 37 5.16 13.86 0.99
CA GLY A 37 4.08 13.20 1.73
C GLY A 37 4.22 11.69 1.76
N PHE A 38 3.34 11.02 2.51
CA PHE A 38 3.47 9.58 2.76
C PHE A 38 2.65 8.69 1.81
N GLY A 39 1.69 9.26 1.09
CA GLY A 39 0.80 8.49 0.19
C GLY A 39 -0.20 7.65 0.96
N GLU A 40 -0.97 8.27 1.87
CA GLU A 40 -1.95 7.59 2.73
C GLU A 40 -2.94 6.72 1.93
N GLY A 41 -3.30 7.13 0.71
CA GLY A 41 -4.16 6.35 -0.18
C GLY A 41 -3.55 5.01 -0.64
N ASN A 42 -2.23 4.95 -0.81
CA ASN A 42 -1.54 3.73 -1.26
C ASN A 42 -1.41 2.71 -0.13
N PHE A 43 -1.40 3.16 1.13
CA PHE A 43 -1.37 2.28 2.31
C PHE A 43 -2.64 1.46 2.49
N LYS A 44 -3.81 2.05 2.25
CA LYS A 44 -5.08 1.33 2.34
C LYS A 44 -5.15 0.19 1.32
N ALA A 45 -4.74 0.45 0.08
CA ALA A 45 -4.73 -0.56 -0.99
C ALA A 45 -3.74 -1.71 -0.68
N LEU A 46 -2.59 -1.41 -0.08
CA LEU A 46 -1.65 -2.41 0.40
C LEU A 46 -2.28 -3.29 1.50
N PHE A 47 -2.92 -2.68 2.49
CA PHE A 47 -3.54 -3.40 3.60
C PHE A 47 -4.64 -4.35 3.11
N GLU A 48 -5.54 -3.88 2.24
CA GLU A 48 -6.59 -4.70 1.63
C GLU A 48 -6.02 -5.86 0.80
N SER A 49 -4.89 -5.64 0.12
CA SER A 49 -4.21 -6.69 -0.64
C SER A 49 -3.59 -7.77 0.26
N ILE A 50 -3.01 -7.37 1.40
CA ILE A 50 -2.43 -8.29 2.38
C ILE A 50 -3.54 -9.06 3.10
N GLU A 51 -4.61 -8.38 3.52
CA GLU A 51 -5.75 -9.00 4.19
C GLU A 51 -6.41 -10.07 3.32
N ARG A 52 -6.65 -9.76 2.04
CA ARG A 52 -7.20 -10.74 1.08
C ARG A 52 -6.33 -11.98 0.97
N ASP A 53 -5.01 -11.80 0.99
CA ASP A 53 -4.06 -12.90 0.92
C ASP A 53 -3.98 -13.69 2.25
N GLN A 54 -4.13 -13.05 3.41
CA GLN A 54 -4.27 -13.74 4.70
C GLN A 54 -5.57 -14.58 4.77
N ILE A 55 -6.67 -14.06 4.23
CA ILE A 55 -7.95 -14.79 4.10
C ILE A 55 -7.77 -16.00 3.18
N ALA A 56 -7.16 -15.81 2.00
CA ALA A 56 -6.90 -16.90 1.06
C ALA A 56 -5.99 -18.00 1.65
N ARG A 57 -5.06 -17.63 2.52
CA ARG A 57 -4.18 -18.56 3.26
C ARG A 57 -4.83 -19.17 4.51
N GLY A 58 -6.05 -18.75 4.87
CA GLY A 58 -6.77 -19.24 6.05
C GLY A 58 -6.15 -18.80 7.39
N VAL A 59 -5.33 -17.75 7.38
CA VAL A 59 -4.72 -17.17 8.59
C VAL A 59 -5.69 -16.19 9.27
N VAL A 60 -6.64 -15.64 8.50
CA VAL A 60 -7.68 -14.71 8.97
C VAL A 60 -9.08 -15.22 8.55
N GLY A 61 -9.97 -15.40 9.54
CA GLY A 61 -11.39 -15.81 9.45
C GLY A 61 -11.68 -17.12 10.21
N GLU A 62 -12.67 -17.28 11.10
CA GLU A 62 -13.73 -16.42 11.64
C GLU A 62 -13.59 -16.36 13.17
N ASN A 63 -13.51 -15.17 13.76
CA ASN A 63 -13.85 -14.97 15.17
C ASN A 63 -14.85 -13.80 15.25
N GLU A 64 -15.98 -13.98 14.57
CA GLU A 64 -17.25 -13.35 14.91
C GLU A 64 -18.21 -14.46 15.37
N ALA A 65 -17.94 -15.05 16.54
CA ALA A 65 -18.95 -15.74 17.36
C ALA A 65 -18.37 -16.12 18.74
N ALA A 66 -18.38 -15.19 19.69
CA ALA A 66 -18.63 -15.43 21.12
C ALA A 66 -19.04 -14.12 21.80
#